data_AF-A0A251TUR6-F1
#
_entry.id   AF-A0A251TUR6-F1
#
_cell.length_a   1.000
_cell.length_b   1.000
_cell.length_c   1.000
_cell.angle_alpha   90.00
_cell.angle_beta   90.00
_cell.angle_gamma   90.00
#
_symmetry.space_group_name_H-M   'P 1'
#
loop_
_entity.id
_entity.type
_entity.pdbx_description
1 polymer ?
#
loop_
_entity_poly.entity_id
_entity_poly.type
_entity_poly.pdbx_seq_one_letter_code
_entity_poly.pdbx_strand_id
1 'polypeptide(L)'
;MADTTEDEDKISIKVIVDKVNKRVVCAEVDYSFVDILFSYVTLPMGTIARLLGTHDDKKFECLGSFNNLYHSLKDLPERYLSTECKSMLLNPRS
;
A
#
# COMPACT_ATOMS: atom_id res chain seq x y z
N MET A 1 26.38 -5.23 -36.27
CA MET A 1 25.64 -6.03 -35.29
C MET A 1 25.30 -5.08 -34.17
N ALA A 2 24.03 -4.70 -34.05
CA ALA A 2 23.57 -3.87 -32.94
C ALA A 2 23.46 -4.78 -31.72
N ASP A 3 24.28 -4.50 -30.72
CA ASP A 3 24.19 -5.12 -29.40
C ASP A 3 22.94 -4.53 -28.74
N THR A 4 21.80 -5.21 -28.90
CA THR A 4 20.61 -4.94 -28.09
C THR A 4 20.88 -5.53 -26.72
N THR A 5 21.50 -4.73 -25.86
CA THR A 5 21.48 -4.95 -24.41
C THR A 5 20.02 -4.82 -23.98
N GLU A 6 19.39 -5.95 -23.69
CA GLU A 6 18.13 -5.99 -22.95
C GLU A 6 18.41 -5.35 -21.58
N ASP A 7 18.12 -4.06 -21.45
CA ASP A 7 18.04 -3.39 -20.15
C ASP A 7 16.85 -4.05 -19.43
N GLU A 8 17.13 -5.06 -18.61
CA GLU A 8 16.19 -5.52 -17.61
C GLU A 8 15.83 -4.31 -16.74
N ASP A 9 14.55 -3.96 -16.67
CA ASP A 9 14.01 -2.92 -15.79
C ASP A 9 14.31 -3.27 -14.32
N LYS A 10 15.52 -2.93 -13.87
CA LYS A 10 16.04 -3.33 -12.57
C LYS A 10 15.83 -2.21 -11.56
N ILE A 11 15.00 -2.50 -10.57
CA ILE A 11 14.77 -1.58 -9.46
C ILE A 11 15.87 -1.74 -8.41
N SER A 12 16.53 -0.64 -8.06
CA SER A 12 17.58 -0.62 -7.04
C SER A 12 17.12 0.12 -5.78
N ILE A 13 17.27 -0.53 -4.63
CA ILE A 13 16.86 0.00 -3.33
C ILE A 13 18.07 -0.05 -2.39
N LYS A 14 18.40 1.08 -1.78
CA LYS A 14 19.47 1.18 -0.78
C LYS A 14 18.86 1.27 0.61
N VAL A 15 19.06 0.22 1.41
CA VAL A 15 18.48 0.12 2.76
C VAL A 15 19.53 0.48 3.81
N ILE A 16 19.17 1.41 4.71
CA ILE A 16 19.97 1.77 5.88
C ILE A 16 19.43 0.97 7.07
N VAL A 17 20.29 0.17 7.69
CA VAL A 17 19.93 -0.75 8.77
C VAL A 17 20.68 -0.40 10.05
N ASP A 18 19.93 -0.21 11.13
CA ASP A 18 20.46 -0.21 12.48
C ASP A 18 20.70 -1.66 12.92
N LYS A 19 21.96 -2.09 12.87
CA LYS A 19 22.36 -3.46 13.20
C LYS A 19 22.25 -3.77 14.70
N VAL A 20 22.34 -2.75 15.57
CA VAL A 20 22.24 -2.92 17.02
C VAL A 20 20.81 -3.28 17.40
N ASN A 21 19.86 -2.50 16.90
CA ASN A 21 18.43 -2.72 17.15
C ASN A 21 17.77 -3.66 16.14
N LYS A 22 18.53 -4.22 15.20
CA LYS A 22 18.08 -5.15 14.15
C LYS A 22 16.87 -4.62 13.36
N ARG A 23 16.88 -3.34 12.99
CA ARG A 23 15.77 -2.71 12.27
C ARG A 23 16.23 -1.88 11.07
N VAL A 24 15.38 -1.81 10.06
CA VAL A 24 15.54 -0.86 8.94
C VAL A 24 15.15 0.54 9.44
N VAL A 25 16.01 1.52 9.19
CA VAL A 25 15.75 2.92 9.59
C VAL A 25 15.37 3.80 8.41
N CYS A 26 15.83 3.47 7.20
CA CYS A 26 15.53 4.22 5.99
C CYS A 26 15.75 3.33 4.75
N ALA A 27 15.03 3.63 3.67
CA ALA A 27 15.29 3.10 2.33
C ALA A 27 15.34 4.26 1.34
N GLU A 28 16.47 4.39 0.65
CA GLU A 28 16.67 5.33 -0.46
C GLU A 28 16.38 4.59 -1.77
N VAL A 29 15.53 5.20 -2.60
CA VAL A 29 14.95 4.57 -3.80
C VAL A 29 14.91 5.57 -4.94
N ASP A 30 14.93 5.06 -6.17
CA ASP A 30 14.74 5.87 -7.37
C ASP A 30 13.25 6.17 -7.64
N TYR A 31 13.03 7.03 -8.64
CA TYR A 31 11.70 7.43 -9.07
C TYR A 31 10.85 6.24 -9.57
N SER A 32 11.46 5.26 -10.23
CA SER A 32 10.75 4.09 -10.77
C SER A 32 10.10 3.26 -9.66
N PHE A 33 10.81 3.04 -8.54
CA PHE A 33 10.22 2.39 -7.37
C PHE A 33 9.08 3.20 -6.77
N VAL A 34 9.24 4.53 -6.70
CA VAL A 34 8.23 5.43 -6.15
C VAL A 34 6.96 5.37 -7.01
N ASP A 35 7.06 5.47 -8.32
CA ASP A 35 5.91 5.36 -9.23
C ASP A 35 5.17 4.03 -9.08
N ILE A 36 5.90 2.91 -8.96
CA ILE A 36 5.30 1.60 -8.72
C ILE A 36 4.57 1.60 -7.37
N LEU A 37 5.20 2.11 -6.30
CA LEU A 37 4.59 2.17 -4.98
C LEU A 37 3.31 3.02 -4.99
N PHE A 38 3.35 4.20 -5.61
CA PHE A 38 2.20 5.09 -5.72
C PHE A 38 1.11 4.55 -6.65
N SER A 39 1.47 3.73 -7.66
CA SER A 39 0.48 3.05 -8.51
C SER A 39 -0.43 2.11 -7.71
N TYR A 40 0.05 1.55 -6.59
CA TYR A 40 -0.81 0.78 -5.68
C TYR A 40 -1.70 1.68 -4.83
N VAL A 41 -1.26 2.91 -4.53
CA VAL A 41 -2.04 3.90 -3.75
C VAL A 41 -3.16 4.52 -4.59
N THR A 42 -3.05 4.53 -5.92
CA THR A 42 -4.14 4.99 -6.80
C THR A 42 -5.29 3.99 -6.88
N LEU A 43 -5.07 2.73 -6.52
CA LEU A 43 -6.15 1.76 -6.44
C LEU A 43 -7.12 2.15 -5.31
N PRO A 44 -8.43 2.00 -5.49
CA PRO A 44 -9.42 2.31 -4.46
C PRO A 44 -9.33 1.27 -3.33
N MET A 45 -8.38 1.45 -2.42
CA MET A 45 -8.05 0.47 -1.37
C MET A 45 -9.22 0.16 -0.45
N GLY A 46 -10.10 1.12 -0.19
CA GLY A 46 -11.35 0.90 0.55
C GLY A 46 -12.27 -0.11 -0.14
N THR A 47 -12.34 -0.08 -1.48
CA THR A 47 -13.10 -1.05 -2.28
C THR A 47 -12.48 -2.44 -2.19
N ILE A 48 -11.16 -2.52 -2.31
CA ILE A 48 -10.43 -3.80 -2.23
C ILE A 48 -10.62 -4.43 -0.85
N ALA A 49 -10.37 -3.69 0.23
CA ALA A 49 -10.56 -4.19 1.59
C ALA A 49 -12.01 -4.61 1.87
N ARG A 50 -13.00 -3.84 1.40
CA ARG A 50 -14.43 -4.18 1.55
C ARG A 50 -14.80 -5.47 0.82
N LEU A 51 -14.40 -5.62 -0.45
CA LEU A 51 -14.72 -6.82 -1.23
C LEU A 51 -14.05 -8.05 -0.62
N LEU A 52 -12.76 -7.94 -0.30
CA LEU A 52 -11.98 -9.06 0.21
C LEU A 52 -12.37 -9.46 1.64
N GLY A 53 -12.79 -8.52 2.48
CA GLY A 53 -13.29 -8.79 3.83
C GLY A 53 -14.69 -9.44 3.88
N THR A 54 -15.41 -9.52 2.75
CA THR A 54 -16.72 -10.21 2.67
C THR A 54 -16.60 -11.68 2.26
N HIS A 55 -15.41 -12.14 1.89
CA HIS A 55 -15.17 -13.54 1.55
C HIS A 55 -14.66 -14.32 2.77
N ASP A 56 -15.33 -15.41 3.13
CA ASP A 56 -14.93 -16.33 4.23
C ASP A 56 -13.60 -17.09 3.94
N ASP A 57 -13.02 -16.85 2.76
CA ASP A 57 -11.73 -17.40 2.38
C ASP A 57 -10.60 -16.69 3.13
N LYS A 58 -10.07 -17.37 4.17
CA LYS A 58 -8.87 -16.99 4.95
C LYS A 58 -7.62 -16.66 4.11
N LYS A 59 -7.65 -16.85 2.79
CA LYS A 59 -6.59 -16.43 1.86
C LYS A 59 -6.33 -14.92 1.88
N PHE A 60 -7.27 -14.11 2.37
CA PHE A 60 -7.15 -12.65 2.37
C PHE A 60 -6.56 -12.03 3.65
N GLU A 61 -6.02 -12.84 4.57
CA GLU A 61 -5.02 -12.38 5.56
C GLU A 61 -3.85 -11.61 4.89
N CYS A 62 -3.66 -11.78 3.58
CA CYS A 62 -2.69 -11.12 2.71
C CYS A 62 -2.77 -9.58 2.64
N LEU A 63 -3.90 -8.93 2.99
CA LEU A 63 -3.92 -7.46 3.05
C LEU A 63 -3.11 -6.90 4.23
N GLY A 64 -2.70 -7.73 5.19
CA GLY A 64 -1.80 -7.36 6.28
C GLY A 64 -2.23 -6.08 7.01
N SER A 65 -1.36 -5.06 7.00
CA SER A 65 -1.63 -3.76 7.63
C SER A 65 -2.78 -2.99 6.99
N PHE A 66 -3.16 -3.25 5.75
CA PHE A 66 -4.30 -2.60 5.11
C PHE A 66 -5.63 -2.99 5.74
N ASN A 67 -5.75 -4.24 6.20
CA ASN A 67 -6.95 -4.64 6.93
C ASN A 67 -7.09 -3.82 8.23
N ASN A 68 -5.98 -3.66 8.95
CA ASN A 68 -5.95 -2.83 10.16
C ASN A 68 -6.30 -1.37 9.86
N LEU A 69 -5.79 -0.81 8.76
CA LEU A 69 -6.10 0.56 8.35
C LEU A 69 -7.59 0.73 8.01
N TYR A 70 -8.17 -0.21 7.26
CA TYR A 70 -9.58 -0.18 6.89
C TYR A 70 -10.49 -0.26 8.12
N HIS A 71 -10.22 -1.20 9.04
CA HIS A 71 -10.96 -1.31 10.30
C HIS A 71 -10.80 -0.07 11.18
N SER A 72 -9.57 0.45 11.32
CA SER A 72 -9.32 1.69 12.07
C SER A 72 -10.09 2.87 11.49
N LEU A 73 -10.16 2.98 10.17
CA LEU A 73 -10.96 4.00 9.49
C LEU A 73 -12.46 3.78 9.71
N LYS A 74 -12.95 2.53 9.65
CA LYS A 74 -14.36 2.18 9.91
C LYS A 74 -14.77 2.57 11.33
N ASP A 75 -13.90 2.33 12.31
CA ASP A 75 -14.15 2.60 13.73
C ASP A 75 -13.76 4.03 14.14
N LEU A 76 -13.16 4.82 13.23
CA LEU A 76 -12.72 6.19 13.49
C LEU A 76 -13.92 7.09 13.86
N PRO A 77 -13.90 7.77 15.02
CA PRO A 77 -14.99 8.68 15.40
C PRO A 77 -15.13 9.87 14.44
N GLU A 78 -16.37 10.31 14.20
CA GLU A 78 -16.69 11.39 13.26
C GLU A 78 -16.06 12.74 13.62
N ARG A 79 -15.63 12.93 14.87
CA ARG A 79 -14.89 14.13 15.31
C ARG A 79 -13.53 14.31 14.62
N TYR A 80 -12.94 13.23 14.09
CA TYR A 80 -11.65 13.28 13.40
C TYR A 80 -11.77 13.32 11.88
N LEU A 81 -12.93 12.95 11.34
CA LEU A 81 -13.17 12.88 9.92
C LEU A 81 -14.66 13.06 9.64
N SER A 82 -15.02 13.95 8.71
CA SER A 82 -16.42 14.15 8.35
C SER A 82 -17.05 12.84 7.85
N THR A 83 -18.35 12.67 8.11
CA THR A 83 -19.10 11.48 7.68
C THR A 83 -19.01 11.27 6.16
N GLU A 84 -19.01 12.37 5.39
CA GLU A 84 -18.86 12.34 3.94
C GLU A 84 -17.47 11.82 3.52
N CYS A 85 -16.39 12.38 4.06
CA CYS A 85 -15.03 11.89 3.80
C CYS A 85 -14.85 10.42 4.22
N LYS A 86 -15.40 10.04 5.39
CA LYS A 86 -15.35 8.67 5.88
C LYS A 86 -16.04 7.71 4.93
N SER A 87 -17.24 8.09 4.45
CA SER A 87 -18.00 7.30 3.49
C SER A 87 -17.25 7.14 2.15
N MET A 88 -16.57 8.21 1.71
CA MET A 88 -15.77 8.23 0.47
C MET A 88 -14.52 7.35 0.57
N LEU A 89 -13.83 7.35 1.71
CA LEU A 89 -12.64 6.52 1.91
C LEU A 89 -12.99 5.02 2.10
N LEU A 90 -14.11 4.72 2.76
CA LEU A 90 -14.60 3.34 2.92
C LEU A 90 -15.21 2.80 1.63
N ASN A 91 -15.76 3.67 0.79
CA ASN A 91 -16.42 3.32 -0.48
C ASN A 91 -16.02 4.31 -1.59
N PRO A 92 -14.77 4.27 -2.08
CA PRO A 92 -14.31 5.15 -3.13
C PRO A 92 -15.16 4.99 -4.39
N ARG A 93 -15.51 6.13 -5.01
CA ARG A 93 -16.12 6.14 -6.35
C ARG A 93 -14.97 6.15 -7.37
N SER A 94 -15.04 5.26 -8.35
CA SER A 94 -14.11 5.21 -9.48
C SER A 94 -14.25 6.44 -10.38
#